data_AF-A0A8T2DS24-F1
#
_entry.id   AF-A0A8T2DS24-F1
#
_cell.length_a   1.000
_cell.length_b   1.000
_cell.length_c   1.000
_cell.angle_alpha   90.00
_cell.angle_beta   90.00
_cell.angle_gamma   90.00
#
_symmetry.space_group_name_H-M   'P 1'
#
loop_
_entity.id
_entity.type
_entity.pdbx_description
1 polymer ?
#
loop_
_entity_poly.entity_id
_entity_poly.type
_entity_poly.pdbx_seq_one_letter_code
_entity_poly.pdbx_strand_id
1 'polypeptide(L)'
;MIYLKPLVPSEVLASSSFKKSAISLRMQSLCAPPPLHFPATALRRCRNLTTAVRSVRAERREENEPSIQSALDSASLRLRETNRTEPLFIDPYAACFLPPYTKKDLDIHEQQQHYCLATKFIDDKLLEIAKRIDGLKQVVLFTDGMDTRPYRLNWPTSTMIFDVSPEKVFEIASEKLQGVGARIPKSCLFFHIPVEFENIEQRLRSKGFSGNRPSIWAMQGLPLESQSGFEAILSAISSLAMNECYLIGELPTNITLQSDLSKWMEKLFMSNGFRVKIVSYEEIAASLGVVLHSPVNHDTVLFIAQQLKFSDDQMETWRQEFQRVEEDGDEQGFEEL
;
A
#
# COMPACT_ATOMS: atom_id res chain seq x y z
N MET A 1 -67.97 3.42 40.51
CA MET A 1 -68.36 2.25 39.67
C MET A 1 -69.17 2.77 38.49
N ILE A 2 -69.28 2.01 37.39
CA ILE A 2 -69.77 2.44 36.05
C ILE A 2 -68.67 3.18 35.25
N TYR A 3 -68.13 2.46 34.27
CA TYR A 3 -67.21 2.97 33.23
C TYR A 3 -68.04 3.46 32.04
N LEU A 4 -67.61 4.54 31.39
CA LEU A 4 -68.13 5.00 30.10
C LEU A 4 -67.01 4.98 29.06
N LYS A 5 -67.26 4.39 27.89
CA LYS A 5 -66.38 4.44 26.71
C LYS A 5 -67.26 4.65 25.46
N PRO A 6 -67.06 5.72 24.67
CA PRO A 6 -67.90 6.00 23.50
C PRO A 6 -67.34 5.44 22.18
N LEU A 7 -68.26 5.20 21.24
CA LEU A 7 -68.05 5.03 19.79
C LEU A 7 -67.91 6.44 19.14
N VAL A 8 -67.49 6.70 17.90
CA VAL A 8 -67.17 5.98 16.62
C VAL A 8 -66.11 6.86 15.88
N PRO A 9 -65.78 6.81 14.55
CA PRO A 9 -65.96 5.79 13.49
C PRO A 9 -64.73 5.50 12.58
N SER A 10 -64.88 4.42 11.81
CA SER A 10 -64.28 4.01 10.52
C SER A 10 -63.27 4.89 9.76
N GLU A 11 -62.22 4.21 9.26
CA GLU A 11 -61.25 4.65 8.26
C GLU A 11 -61.85 4.86 6.86
N VAL A 12 -61.26 5.78 6.08
CA VAL A 12 -61.55 5.96 4.64
C VAL A 12 -60.29 5.67 3.83
N LEU A 13 -60.38 4.67 2.94
CA LEU A 13 -59.34 4.33 1.99
C LEU A 13 -59.26 5.36 0.85
N ALA A 14 -58.08 5.92 0.61
CA ALA A 14 -57.76 6.69 -0.59
C ALA A 14 -56.52 6.10 -1.27
N SER A 15 -56.70 5.58 -2.49
CA SER A 15 -55.64 4.98 -3.30
C SER A 15 -54.80 6.05 -4.01
N SER A 16 -53.48 5.86 -4.04
CA SER A 16 -52.61 6.58 -4.98
C SER A 16 -51.80 5.57 -5.81
N SER A 17 -51.76 5.81 -7.12
CA SER A 17 -51.26 4.84 -8.10
C SER A 17 -49.81 5.10 -8.48
N PHE A 18 -48.90 4.21 -8.06
CA PHE A 18 -47.53 4.21 -8.56
C PHE A 18 -47.47 3.48 -9.91
N LYS A 19 -47.27 4.25 -11.00
CA LYS A 19 -47.08 3.72 -12.34
C LYS A 19 -45.74 2.99 -12.44
N LYS A 20 -45.77 1.69 -12.74
CA LYS A 20 -44.58 0.91 -13.12
C LYS A 20 -44.08 1.38 -14.49
N SER A 21 -42.91 2.01 -14.54
CA SER A 21 -42.16 2.20 -15.79
C SER A 21 -41.22 1.01 -15.98
N ALA A 22 -41.44 0.24 -17.05
CA ALA A 22 -40.57 -0.88 -17.40
C ALA A 22 -39.36 -0.36 -18.19
N ILE A 23 -38.21 -0.26 -17.53
CA ILE A 23 -36.92 -0.02 -18.21
C ILE A 23 -36.28 -1.37 -18.53
N SER A 24 -35.99 -1.58 -19.81
CA SER A 24 -35.43 -2.82 -20.35
C SER A 24 -34.03 -3.08 -19.79
N LEU A 25 -33.91 -4.08 -18.91
CA LEU A 25 -32.63 -4.66 -18.50
C LEU A 25 -32.03 -5.44 -19.69
N ARG A 26 -31.28 -4.74 -20.53
CA ARG A 26 -30.48 -5.34 -21.59
C ARG A 26 -29.29 -6.05 -20.96
N MET A 27 -29.39 -7.36 -20.73
CA MET A 27 -28.27 -8.19 -20.30
C MET A 27 -27.13 -8.07 -21.32
N GLN A 28 -26.12 -7.26 -20.99
CA GLN A 28 -24.85 -7.30 -21.71
C GLN A 28 -24.09 -8.52 -21.19
N SER A 29 -23.89 -9.49 -22.08
CA SER A 29 -23.02 -10.63 -21.81
C SER A 29 -21.62 -10.11 -21.47
N LEU A 30 -21.16 -10.43 -20.25
CA LEU A 30 -19.74 -10.29 -19.90
C LEU A 30 -18.97 -11.38 -20.64
N CYS A 31 -18.62 -11.11 -21.90
CA CYS A 31 -17.60 -11.89 -22.59
C CYS A 31 -16.29 -11.75 -21.81
N ALA A 32 -15.85 -12.84 -21.18
CA ALA A 32 -14.48 -12.92 -20.68
C ALA A 32 -13.51 -12.63 -21.85
N PRO A 33 -12.43 -11.86 -21.63
CA PRO A 33 -11.41 -11.69 -22.67
C PRO A 33 -10.81 -13.07 -23.01
N PRO A 34 -10.55 -13.37 -24.29
CA PRO A 34 -9.94 -14.63 -24.66
C PRO A 34 -8.53 -14.75 -24.04
N PRO A 35 -8.06 -15.96 -23.72
CA PRO A 35 -6.71 -16.15 -23.21
C PRO A 35 -5.68 -15.60 -24.21
N LEU A 36 -4.70 -14.86 -23.69
CA LEU A 36 -3.60 -14.30 -24.48
C LEU A 36 -2.70 -15.43 -25.00
N HIS A 37 -3.05 -15.99 -26.15
CA HIS A 37 -2.19 -16.88 -26.90
C HIS A 37 -1.01 -16.10 -27.48
N PHE A 38 0.17 -16.26 -26.88
CA PHE A 38 1.43 -15.81 -27.47
C PHE A 38 1.72 -16.61 -28.75
N PRO A 39 1.83 -15.98 -29.93
CA PRO A 39 2.22 -16.69 -31.14
C PRO A 39 3.72 -17.05 -31.07
N ALA A 40 4.02 -18.33 -31.29
CA ALA A 40 5.39 -18.77 -31.47
C ALA A 40 5.97 -18.25 -32.81
N THR A 41 7.28 -18.03 -32.83
CA THR A 41 8.16 -17.73 -33.98
C THR A 41 8.13 -16.33 -34.60
N ALA A 42 9.23 -15.59 -34.38
CA ALA A 42 10.04 -15.01 -35.46
C ALA A 42 11.45 -14.64 -34.93
N LEU A 43 12.45 -15.51 -35.13
CA LEU A 43 13.85 -15.20 -34.80
C LEU A 43 14.39 -14.10 -35.71
N ARG A 44 14.32 -12.84 -35.27
CA ARG A 44 14.91 -11.71 -36.00
C ARG A 44 16.42 -11.67 -35.74
N ARG A 45 17.19 -11.99 -36.77
CA ARG A 45 18.65 -12.18 -36.74
C ARG A 45 19.39 -10.84 -36.55
N CYS A 46 19.58 -10.41 -35.30
CA CYS A 46 20.49 -9.31 -34.99
C CYS A 46 21.95 -9.73 -35.24
N ARG A 47 22.73 -8.85 -35.86
CA ARG A 47 24.17 -9.07 -36.11
C ARG A 47 24.98 -8.74 -34.87
N ASN A 48 26.06 -9.48 -34.67
CA ASN A 48 26.95 -9.43 -33.52
C ASN A 48 27.45 -8.00 -33.21
N LEU A 49 27.34 -7.58 -31.95
CA LEU A 49 28.41 -6.83 -31.31
C LEU A 49 29.12 -7.77 -30.33
N THR A 50 30.44 -7.79 -30.40
CA THR A 50 31.33 -8.46 -29.45
C THR A 50 31.49 -7.63 -28.17
N THR A 51 32.00 -8.26 -27.10
CA THR A 51 32.23 -7.71 -25.73
C THR A 51 30.94 -7.69 -24.89
N ALA A 52 30.82 -8.32 -23.72
CA ALA A 52 31.77 -9.13 -22.93
C ALA A 52 31.09 -10.39 -22.38
N VAL A 53 31.86 -11.46 -22.16
CA VAL A 53 31.37 -12.67 -21.47
C VAL A 53 31.39 -12.40 -19.96
N ARG A 54 30.26 -11.92 -19.40
CA ARG A 54 29.98 -12.11 -17.97
C ARG A 54 29.91 -13.62 -17.71
N SER A 55 30.57 -14.08 -16.65
CA SER A 55 30.60 -15.52 -16.36
C SER A 55 29.28 -15.94 -15.69
N VAL A 56 28.70 -17.05 -16.12
CA VAL A 56 27.50 -17.68 -15.52
C VAL A 56 27.67 -17.99 -14.01
N ARG A 57 28.90 -17.99 -13.49
CA ARG A 57 29.21 -18.10 -12.05
C ARG A 57 29.01 -16.80 -11.25
N ALA A 58 29.03 -15.63 -11.90
CA ALA A 58 28.77 -14.34 -11.27
C ALA A 58 27.26 -14.11 -11.15
N GLU A 59 26.51 -14.34 -12.23
CA GLU A 59 25.03 -14.29 -12.26
C GLU A 59 24.43 -15.21 -11.17
N ARG A 60 24.91 -16.46 -11.07
CA ARG A 60 24.49 -17.38 -9.99
C ARG A 60 24.92 -16.98 -8.57
N ARG A 61 25.83 -16.01 -8.39
CA ARG A 61 26.11 -15.44 -7.05
C ARG A 61 25.24 -14.23 -6.77
N GLU A 62 24.93 -13.44 -7.79
CA GLU A 62 24.08 -12.25 -7.67
C GLU A 62 22.63 -12.59 -7.30
N GLU A 63 22.12 -13.76 -7.70
CA GLU A 63 20.80 -14.30 -7.33
C GLU A 63 20.66 -14.80 -5.87
N ASN A 64 21.76 -14.95 -5.13
CA ASN A 64 21.76 -15.54 -3.77
C ASN A 64 21.78 -14.50 -2.63
N GLU A 65 21.38 -13.25 -2.88
CA GLU A 65 21.15 -12.27 -1.81
C GLU A 65 19.86 -12.62 -1.03
N PRO A 66 19.86 -12.61 0.31
CA PRO A 66 18.66 -12.87 1.11
C PRO A 66 17.47 -11.96 0.77
N SER A 67 17.72 -10.69 0.44
CA SER A 67 16.68 -9.73 0.04
C SER A 67 16.02 -10.07 -1.30
N ILE A 68 16.79 -10.54 -2.28
CA ILE A 68 16.25 -10.99 -3.59
C ILE A 68 15.39 -12.23 -3.40
N GLN A 69 15.85 -13.22 -2.60
CA GLN A 69 15.08 -14.42 -2.35
C GLN A 69 13.76 -14.11 -1.60
N SER A 70 13.80 -13.26 -0.57
CA SER A 70 12.61 -12.80 0.16
C SER A 70 11.59 -12.12 -0.77
N ALA A 71 12.04 -11.24 -1.65
CA ALA A 71 11.17 -10.58 -2.64
C ALA A 71 10.58 -11.55 -3.69
N LEU A 72 11.34 -12.57 -4.10
CA LEU A 72 10.86 -13.65 -4.96
C LEU A 72 9.82 -14.52 -4.24
N ASP A 73 10.00 -14.78 -2.94
CA ASP A 73 9.02 -15.53 -2.14
C ASP A 73 7.71 -14.73 -2.00
N SER A 74 7.78 -13.44 -1.66
CA SER A 74 6.65 -12.49 -1.73
C SER A 74 5.93 -12.49 -3.09
N ALA A 75 6.70 -12.48 -4.20
CA ALA A 75 6.14 -12.56 -5.55
C ALA A 75 5.47 -13.92 -5.84
N SER A 76 6.04 -15.01 -5.33
CA SER A 76 5.47 -16.36 -5.42
C SER A 76 4.13 -16.46 -4.70
N LEU A 77 3.99 -15.83 -3.52
CA LEU A 77 2.70 -15.72 -2.82
C LEU A 77 1.66 -14.99 -3.67
N ARG A 78 2.00 -13.83 -4.24
CA ARG A 78 1.11 -13.04 -5.11
C ARG A 78 0.71 -13.79 -6.38
N LEU A 79 1.63 -14.55 -6.99
CA LEU A 79 1.31 -15.39 -8.14
C LEU A 79 0.37 -16.55 -7.76
N ARG A 80 0.62 -17.21 -6.62
CA ARG A 80 -0.26 -18.30 -6.12
C ARG A 80 -1.67 -17.78 -5.87
N GLU A 81 -1.80 -16.64 -5.19
CA GLU A 81 -3.08 -15.97 -4.95
C GLU A 81 -3.80 -15.66 -6.26
N THR A 82 -3.11 -15.06 -7.23
CA THR A 82 -3.64 -14.73 -8.57
C THR A 82 -4.16 -15.95 -9.34
N ASN A 83 -3.64 -17.15 -9.07
CA ASN A 83 -4.03 -18.40 -9.73
C ASN A 83 -5.12 -19.19 -8.96
N ARG A 84 -5.67 -18.66 -7.86
CA ARG A 84 -6.81 -19.27 -7.17
C ARG A 84 -8.09 -19.14 -7.99
N THR A 85 -9.04 -20.05 -7.78
CA THR A 85 -10.38 -19.97 -8.38
C THR A 85 -11.11 -18.69 -8.00
N GLU A 86 -11.02 -18.32 -6.72
CA GLU A 86 -11.57 -17.09 -6.15
C GLU A 86 -10.40 -16.33 -5.47
N PRO A 87 -9.70 -15.45 -6.20
CA PRO A 87 -8.55 -14.72 -5.70
C PRO A 87 -8.97 -13.44 -4.95
N LEU A 88 -8.29 -13.15 -3.83
CA LEU A 88 -8.46 -11.91 -3.06
C LEU A 88 -8.05 -10.68 -3.87
N PHE A 89 -6.97 -10.81 -4.64
CA PHE A 89 -6.47 -9.80 -5.56
C PHE A 89 -5.77 -10.46 -6.75
N ILE A 90 -5.59 -9.70 -7.82
CA ILE A 90 -4.88 -10.14 -9.02
C ILE A 90 -3.59 -9.31 -9.14
N ASP A 91 -2.46 -9.99 -9.20
CA ASP A 91 -1.17 -9.42 -9.59
C ASP A 91 -0.77 -9.98 -10.96
N PRO A 92 -1.04 -9.24 -12.07
CA PRO A 92 -0.74 -9.73 -13.42
C PRO A 92 0.76 -9.73 -13.73
N TYR A 93 1.60 -9.17 -12.85
CA TYR A 93 3.04 -9.03 -13.07
C TYR A 93 3.88 -9.96 -12.20
N ALA A 94 3.35 -10.51 -11.10
CA ALA A 94 4.07 -11.42 -10.20
C ALA A 94 4.81 -12.57 -10.92
N ALA A 95 4.21 -13.09 -12.00
CA ALA A 95 4.81 -14.15 -12.83
C ALA A 95 6.13 -13.75 -13.52
N CYS A 96 6.38 -12.46 -13.80
CA CYS A 96 7.58 -12.02 -14.51
C CYS A 96 8.84 -12.08 -13.66
N PHE A 97 8.71 -12.06 -12.33
CA PHE A 97 9.83 -12.12 -11.40
C PHE A 97 10.44 -13.52 -11.28
N LEU A 98 9.58 -14.54 -11.42
CA LEU A 98 9.87 -15.93 -11.07
C LEU A 98 10.46 -16.69 -12.27
N PRO A 99 11.33 -17.70 -12.03
CA PRO A 99 11.81 -18.58 -13.10
C PRO A 99 10.66 -19.39 -13.73
N PRO A 100 10.79 -19.82 -15.00
CA PRO A 100 9.77 -20.61 -15.68
C PRO A 100 9.42 -21.87 -14.87
N TYR A 101 8.13 -21.98 -14.56
CA TYR A 101 7.50 -22.79 -13.52
C TYR A 101 8.05 -24.23 -13.37
N THR A 102 8.98 -24.46 -12.44
CA THR A 102 9.26 -25.82 -11.95
C THR A 102 8.14 -26.26 -11.01
N LYS A 103 7.43 -27.31 -11.44
CA LYS A 103 6.16 -27.81 -10.89
C LYS A 103 6.27 -28.51 -9.52
N LYS A 104 7.20 -28.09 -8.66
CA LYS A 104 7.53 -28.76 -7.40
C LYS A 104 6.87 -28.11 -6.19
N ASP A 105 6.31 -29.00 -5.38
CA ASP A 105 6.08 -28.89 -3.95
C ASP A 105 5.07 -27.80 -3.55
N LEU A 106 3.82 -28.09 -3.97
CA LEU A 106 2.59 -27.50 -3.44
C LEU A 106 2.26 -28.12 -2.07
N ASP A 107 3.01 -27.74 -1.03
CA ASP A 107 2.49 -27.81 0.33
C ASP A 107 1.88 -26.46 0.71
N ILE A 108 0.64 -26.50 1.21
CA ILE A 108 -0.14 -25.30 1.54
C ILE A 108 0.25 -24.86 2.96
N HIS A 109 1.37 -24.16 3.09
CA HIS A 109 1.71 -23.51 4.35
C HIS A 109 0.78 -22.33 4.63
N GLU A 110 0.18 -22.30 5.82
CA GLU A 110 -0.84 -21.32 6.23
C GLU A 110 -0.29 -19.88 6.33
N GLN A 111 1.04 -19.72 6.39
CA GLN A 111 1.74 -18.44 6.16
C GLN A 111 1.33 -17.76 4.84
N GLN A 112 0.96 -18.53 3.80
CA GLN A 112 0.52 -18.00 2.51
C GLN A 112 -0.75 -17.15 2.62
N GLN A 113 -1.70 -17.49 3.50
CA GLN A 113 -2.98 -16.78 3.61
C GLN A 113 -2.82 -15.39 4.24
N HIS A 114 -1.97 -15.27 5.28
CA HIS A 114 -1.79 -14.04 6.04
C HIS A 114 -1.20 -12.92 5.19
N TYR A 115 -0.11 -13.18 4.47
CA TYR A 115 0.48 -12.21 3.54
C TYR A 115 -0.51 -11.76 2.45
N CYS A 116 -1.37 -12.65 1.95
CA CYS A 116 -2.37 -12.30 0.94
C CYS A 116 -3.53 -11.46 1.53
N LEU A 117 -3.95 -11.75 2.77
CA LEU A 117 -4.92 -10.92 3.51
C LEU A 117 -4.34 -9.53 3.82
N ALA A 118 -3.08 -9.44 4.26
CA ALA A 118 -2.36 -8.18 4.44
C ALA A 118 -2.29 -7.39 3.14
N THR A 119 -1.87 -8.04 2.04
CA THR A 119 -1.81 -7.43 0.71
C THR A 119 -3.15 -6.82 0.30
N LYS A 120 -4.24 -7.59 0.44
CA LYS A 120 -5.60 -7.13 0.11
C LYS A 120 -6.06 -5.97 0.98
N PHE A 121 -5.83 -6.05 2.29
CA PHE A 121 -6.18 -4.99 3.23
C PHE A 121 -5.42 -3.68 2.96
N ILE A 122 -4.11 -3.78 2.72
CA ILE A 122 -3.25 -2.64 2.38
C ILE A 122 -3.70 -2.02 1.05
N ASP A 123 -3.97 -2.82 0.01
CA ASP A 123 -4.46 -2.35 -1.29
C ASP A 123 -5.79 -1.59 -1.17
N ASP A 124 -6.75 -2.16 -0.44
CA ASP A 124 -8.06 -1.54 -0.22
C ASP A 124 -7.91 -0.22 0.52
N LYS A 125 -7.10 -0.17 1.59
CA LYS A 125 -6.89 1.06 2.39
C LYS A 125 -6.14 2.13 1.63
N LEU A 126 -5.11 1.77 0.87
CA LEU A 126 -4.42 2.69 -0.04
C LEU A 126 -5.39 3.34 -1.02
N LEU A 127 -6.24 2.55 -1.68
CA LEU A 127 -7.23 3.09 -2.63
C LEU A 127 -8.38 3.84 -1.96
N GLU A 128 -8.84 3.41 -0.78
CA GLU A 128 -9.89 4.08 0.00
C GLU A 128 -9.45 5.49 0.40
N ILE A 129 -8.25 5.62 0.96
CA ILE A 129 -7.73 6.90 1.45
C ILE A 129 -7.30 7.78 0.27
N ALA A 130 -6.67 7.23 -0.78
CA ALA A 130 -6.24 8.02 -1.95
C ALA A 130 -7.42 8.67 -2.70
N LYS A 131 -8.60 8.03 -2.66
CA LYS A 131 -9.84 8.58 -3.24
C LYS A 131 -10.46 9.72 -2.40
N ARG A 132 -10.10 9.83 -1.11
CA ARG A 132 -10.58 10.89 -0.20
C ARG A 132 -9.69 12.13 -0.17
N ILE A 133 -8.45 12.02 -0.63
CA ILE A 133 -7.54 13.17 -0.73
C ILE A 133 -7.90 13.97 -1.98
N ASP A 134 -8.24 15.24 -1.83
CA ASP A 134 -8.42 16.17 -2.95
C ASP A 134 -7.08 16.60 -3.57
N GLY A 135 -7.09 16.93 -4.87
CA GLY A 135 -5.89 17.43 -5.56
C GLY A 135 -4.78 16.37 -5.74
N LEU A 136 -3.54 16.73 -5.38
CA LEU A 136 -2.35 15.88 -5.53
C LEU A 136 -2.26 14.88 -4.36
N LYS A 137 -2.23 13.57 -4.67
CA LYS A 137 -2.01 12.52 -3.68
C LYS A 137 -0.54 12.11 -3.65
N GLN A 138 -0.01 11.88 -2.45
CA GLN A 138 1.33 11.31 -2.25
C GLN A 138 1.18 9.93 -1.62
N VAL A 139 1.74 8.91 -2.27
CA VAL A 139 1.74 7.53 -1.78
C VAL A 139 3.20 7.11 -1.61
N VAL A 140 3.56 6.66 -0.41
CA VAL A 140 4.90 6.14 -0.12
C VAL A 140 4.76 4.67 0.27
N LEU A 141 5.47 3.79 -0.44
CA LEU A 141 5.45 2.35 -0.24
C LEU A 141 6.84 1.94 0.25
N PHE A 142 6.93 1.35 1.45
CA PHE A 142 8.15 0.69 1.94
C PHE A 142 8.07 -0.79 1.58
N THR A 143 8.92 -1.26 0.66
CA THR A 143 8.71 -2.55 -0.01
C THR A 143 9.96 -3.42 -0.10
N ASP A 144 9.78 -4.70 -0.46
CA ASP A 144 10.86 -5.62 -0.79
C ASP A 144 11.57 -5.29 -2.14
N GLY A 145 11.06 -4.33 -2.92
CA GLY A 145 11.58 -3.95 -4.24
C GLY A 145 10.92 -4.66 -5.43
N MET A 146 10.05 -5.66 -5.20
CA MET A 146 9.25 -6.32 -6.24
C MET A 146 7.76 -5.93 -6.18
N ASP A 147 7.39 -4.83 -5.50
CA ASP A 147 6.00 -4.39 -5.40
C ASP A 147 5.46 -3.91 -6.77
N THR A 148 4.30 -4.45 -7.14
CA THR A 148 3.60 -4.22 -8.40
C THR A 148 2.44 -3.23 -8.26
N ARG A 149 2.11 -2.77 -7.05
CA ARG A 149 1.07 -1.76 -6.77
C ARG A 149 1.13 -0.53 -7.68
N PRO A 150 2.30 0.05 -8.02
CA PRO A 150 2.38 1.18 -8.94
C PRO A 150 1.83 0.87 -10.35
N TYR A 151 1.80 -0.40 -10.74
CA TYR A 151 1.42 -0.89 -12.07
C TYR A 151 0.05 -1.58 -12.11
N ARG A 152 -0.42 -2.18 -11.00
CA ARG A 152 -1.66 -2.98 -10.94
C ARG A 152 -2.83 -2.30 -10.24
N LEU A 153 -2.59 -1.33 -9.35
CA LEU A 153 -3.70 -0.65 -8.66
C LEU A 153 -4.25 0.50 -9.52
N ASN A 154 -5.58 0.67 -9.47
CA ASN A 154 -6.30 1.74 -10.15
C ASN A 154 -6.18 3.05 -9.37
N TRP A 155 -4.97 3.62 -9.34
CA TRP A 155 -4.66 4.88 -8.67
C TRP A 155 -5.51 6.04 -9.20
N PRO A 156 -6.03 6.91 -8.33
CA PRO A 156 -6.67 8.16 -8.75
C PRO A 156 -5.72 9.05 -9.57
N THR A 157 -6.29 9.95 -10.36
CA THR A 157 -5.50 10.95 -11.11
C THR A 157 -4.72 11.86 -10.17
N SER A 158 -3.54 12.30 -10.62
CA SER A 158 -2.62 13.15 -9.85
C SER A 158 -2.09 12.46 -8.60
N THR A 159 -1.59 11.23 -8.76
CA THR A 159 -0.92 10.47 -7.68
C THR A 159 0.59 10.40 -7.93
N MET A 160 1.39 10.89 -6.99
CA MET A 160 2.82 10.61 -6.92
C MET A 160 3.04 9.36 -6.05
N ILE A 161 3.79 8.39 -6.57
CA ILE A 161 4.09 7.13 -5.91
C ILE A 161 5.60 7.06 -5.70
N PHE A 162 6.02 6.92 -4.45
CA PHE A 162 7.40 6.75 -4.05
C PHE A 162 7.58 5.32 -3.54
N ASP A 163 8.40 4.50 -4.20
CA ASP A 163 8.81 3.19 -3.70
C ASP A 163 10.13 3.33 -2.95
N VAL A 164 10.10 3.02 -1.66
CA VAL A 164 11.24 3.02 -0.74
C VAL A 164 11.66 1.57 -0.52
N SER A 165 12.68 1.13 -1.25
CA SER A 165 13.00 -0.30 -1.38
C SER A 165 14.48 -0.53 -1.71
N PRO A 166 15.02 -1.76 -1.50
CA PRO A 166 16.42 -2.06 -1.79
C PRO A 166 16.80 -1.85 -3.27
N GLU A 167 17.87 -1.09 -3.54
CA GLU A 167 18.25 -0.63 -4.89
C GLU A 167 18.38 -1.80 -5.88
N LYS A 168 19.17 -2.81 -5.50
CA LYS A 168 19.45 -3.99 -6.33
C LYS A 168 18.20 -4.79 -6.68
N VAL A 169 17.24 -4.89 -5.75
CA VAL A 169 15.99 -5.64 -5.98
C VAL A 169 15.08 -4.85 -6.91
N PHE A 170 14.96 -3.54 -6.68
CA PHE A 170 14.20 -2.64 -7.53
C PHE A 170 14.70 -2.63 -8.99
N GLU A 171 16.02 -2.57 -9.21
CA GLU A 171 16.59 -2.61 -10.57
C GLU A 171 16.18 -3.89 -11.33
N ILE A 172 16.36 -5.06 -10.70
CA ILE A 172 15.96 -6.36 -11.26
C ILE A 172 14.46 -6.41 -11.53
N ALA A 173 13.63 -5.89 -10.61
CA ALA A 173 12.18 -5.85 -10.79
C ALA A 173 11.77 -4.93 -11.95
N SER A 174 12.37 -3.75 -12.02
CA SER A 174 12.11 -2.71 -13.04
C SER A 174 12.44 -3.22 -14.46
N GLU A 175 13.58 -3.89 -14.64
CA GLU A 175 13.94 -4.52 -15.92
C GLU A 175 12.92 -5.59 -16.34
N LYS A 176 12.53 -6.48 -15.43
CA LYS A 176 11.55 -7.56 -15.70
C LYS A 176 10.16 -7.00 -16.02
N LEU A 177 9.70 -6.00 -15.26
CA LEU A 177 8.44 -5.28 -15.47
C LEU A 177 8.43 -4.55 -16.83
N GLN A 178 9.52 -3.88 -17.19
CA GLN A 178 9.68 -3.26 -18.51
C GLN A 178 9.67 -4.32 -19.63
N GLY A 179 10.31 -5.47 -19.42
CA GLY A 179 10.35 -6.60 -20.37
C GLY A 179 8.98 -7.19 -20.70
N VAL A 180 8.07 -7.26 -19.72
CA VAL A 180 6.66 -7.66 -19.96
C VAL A 180 5.75 -6.49 -20.37
N GLY A 181 6.30 -5.29 -20.52
CA GLY A 181 5.56 -4.12 -20.99
C GLY A 181 4.66 -3.46 -19.93
N ALA A 182 4.90 -3.69 -18.64
CA ALA A 182 4.19 -3.03 -17.55
C ALA A 182 4.29 -1.50 -17.67
N ARG A 183 3.22 -0.78 -17.35
CA ARG A 183 3.15 0.69 -17.43
C ARG A 183 2.52 1.28 -16.18
N ILE A 184 3.18 2.28 -15.61
CA ILE A 184 2.56 3.21 -14.66
C ILE A 184 1.40 3.95 -15.36
N PRO A 185 0.24 4.14 -14.71
CA PRO A 185 -0.85 4.93 -15.29
C PRO A 185 -0.40 6.35 -15.65
N LYS A 186 -0.80 6.85 -16.83
CA LYS A 186 -0.35 8.17 -17.35
C LYS A 186 -0.67 9.37 -16.45
N SER A 187 -1.60 9.21 -15.52
CA SER A 187 -2.00 10.23 -14.53
C SER A 187 -1.22 10.14 -13.21
N CYS A 188 -0.19 9.28 -13.15
CA CYS A 188 0.65 9.06 -11.98
C CYS A 188 2.12 9.33 -12.31
N LEU A 189 2.89 9.70 -11.29
CA LEU A 189 4.35 9.76 -11.33
C LEU A 189 4.90 8.67 -10.40
N PHE A 190 5.99 8.03 -10.81
CA PHE A 190 6.61 6.96 -10.04
C PHE A 190 8.10 7.26 -9.82
N PHE A 191 8.54 7.15 -8.57
CA PHE A 191 9.91 7.42 -8.15
C PHE A 191 10.40 6.31 -7.24
N HIS A 192 11.59 5.79 -7.51
CA HIS A 192 12.31 4.95 -6.55
C HIS A 192 13.18 5.80 -5.63
N ILE A 193 13.25 5.37 -4.37
CA ILE A 193 14.02 5.92 -3.26
C ILE A 193 14.77 4.74 -2.63
N PRO A 194 16.07 4.56 -2.86
CA PRO A 194 16.75 3.41 -2.30
C PRO A 194 16.85 3.52 -0.78
N VAL A 195 16.46 2.45 -0.07
CA VAL A 195 16.30 2.45 1.40
C VAL A 195 17.63 2.41 2.14
N GLU A 196 18.70 1.98 1.47
CA GLU A 196 20.06 1.86 2.02
C GLU A 196 20.74 3.22 2.28
N PHE A 197 20.14 4.33 1.83
CA PHE A 197 20.68 5.68 2.05
C PHE A 197 20.15 6.33 3.33
N GLU A 198 21.06 6.92 4.11
CA GLU A 198 20.72 7.85 5.18
C GLU A 198 19.89 9.03 4.66
N ASN A 199 18.97 9.55 5.50
CA ASN A 199 18.10 10.71 5.25
C ASN A 199 17.06 10.48 4.12
N ILE A 200 16.20 9.48 4.31
CA ILE A 200 15.02 9.19 3.45
C ILE A 200 14.15 10.45 3.24
N GLU A 201 14.04 11.30 4.26
CA GLU A 201 13.36 12.58 4.25
C GLU A 201 13.89 13.52 3.16
N GLN A 202 15.21 13.69 3.10
CA GLN A 202 15.85 14.53 2.08
C GLN A 202 15.66 13.94 0.68
N ARG A 203 15.73 12.61 0.55
CA ARG A 203 15.52 11.91 -0.73
C ARG A 203 14.09 12.09 -1.24
N LEU A 204 13.08 11.85 -0.41
CA LEU A 204 11.67 12.07 -0.75
C LEU A 204 11.44 13.53 -1.17
N ARG A 205 11.92 14.50 -0.38
CA ARG A 205 11.82 15.94 -0.71
C ARG A 205 12.49 16.28 -2.04
N SER A 206 13.66 15.72 -2.34
CA SER A 206 14.37 15.91 -3.62
C SER A 206 13.61 15.37 -4.85
N LYS A 207 12.66 14.44 -4.64
CA LYS A 207 11.75 13.93 -5.67
C LYS A 207 10.38 14.64 -5.67
N GLY A 208 10.22 15.71 -4.88
CA GLY A 208 9.01 16.53 -4.83
C GLY A 208 7.98 16.12 -3.77
N PHE A 209 8.34 15.26 -2.81
CA PHE A 209 7.51 15.05 -1.63
C PHE A 209 7.40 16.35 -0.81
N SER A 210 6.21 16.63 -0.28
CA SER A 210 5.91 17.79 0.55
C SER A 210 5.13 17.36 1.80
N GLY A 211 5.66 17.65 2.98
CA GLY A 211 4.98 17.42 4.25
C GLY A 211 3.84 18.39 4.51
N ASN A 212 3.66 19.42 3.68
CA ASN A 212 2.51 20.32 3.66
C ASN A 212 1.32 19.76 2.85
N ARG A 213 1.34 18.48 2.46
CA ARG A 213 0.28 17.85 1.65
C ARG A 213 -0.10 16.47 2.19
N PRO A 214 -1.38 16.05 2.03
CA PRO A 214 -1.80 14.73 2.47
C PRO A 214 -0.98 13.62 1.83
N SER A 215 -0.67 12.60 2.63
CA SER A 215 0.16 11.46 2.23
C SER A 215 -0.39 10.16 2.83
N ILE A 216 -0.14 9.06 2.15
CA ILE A 216 -0.53 7.72 2.58
C ILE A 216 0.71 6.85 2.49
N TRP A 217 1.00 6.16 3.58
CA TRP A 217 2.20 5.37 3.74
C TRP A 217 1.79 3.91 3.89
N ALA A 218 2.42 3.02 3.14
CA ALA A 218 2.27 1.58 3.30
C ALA A 218 3.64 0.94 3.56
N MET A 219 3.67 -0.13 4.35
CA MET A 219 4.87 -0.95 4.54
C MET A 219 4.52 -2.44 4.41
N GLN A 220 5.18 -3.13 3.49
CA GLN A 220 4.99 -4.56 3.30
C GLN A 220 6.24 -5.22 2.72
N GLY A 221 6.73 -6.27 3.37
CA GLY A 221 7.90 -7.03 2.90
C GLY A 221 9.26 -6.33 3.01
N LEU A 222 9.30 -5.06 3.48
CA LEU A 222 10.56 -4.34 3.69
C LEU A 222 11.51 -5.17 4.59
N PRO A 223 12.78 -5.40 4.19
CA PRO A 223 13.74 -6.13 5.01
C PRO A 223 14.16 -5.32 6.24
N LEU A 224 13.46 -5.54 7.36
CA LEU A 224 13.75 -4.94 8.66
C LEU A 224 14.66 -5.85 9.49
N GLU A 225 15.96 -5.55 9.52
CA GLU A 225 16.96 -6.33 10.27
C GLU A 225 16.96 -6.05 11.78
N SER A 226 16.33 -4.95 12.23
CA SER A 226 16.37 -4.52 13.64
C SER A 226 15.22 -3.61 14.05
N GLN A 227 14.92 -3.58 15.36
CA GLN A 227 14.01 -2.60 15.96
C GLN A 227 14.41 -1.16 15.62
N SER A 228 15.70 -0.82 15.73
CA SER A 228 16.21 0.53 15.47
C SER A 228 16.04 0.97 14.02
N GLY A 229 16.11 0.05 13.05
CA GLY A 229 15.78 0.36 11.65
C GLY A 229 14.32 0.77 11.47
N PHE A 230 13.40 0.06 12.12
CA PHE A 230 11.98 0.45 12.11
C PHE A 230 11.72 1.76 12.87
N GLU A 231 12.37 1.98 14.01
CA GLU A 231 12.25 3.23 14.78
C GLU A 231 12.74 4.44 13.98
N ALA A 232 13.84 4.32 13.23
CA ALA A 232 14.34 5.37 12.34
C ALA A 232 13.35 5.68 11.21
N ILE A 233 12.78 4.65 10.56
CA ILE A 233 11.74 4.81 9.53
C ILE A 233 10.51 5.50 10.12
N LEU A 234 10.03 5.06 11.28
CA LEU A 234 8.86 5.65 11.94
C LEU A 234 9.08 7.11 12.34
N SER A 235 10.31 7.46 12.77
CA SER A 235 10.71 8.84 13.03
C SER A 235 10.69 9.68 11.75
N ALA A 236 11.27 9.18 10.64
CA ALA A 236 11.27 9.87 9.35
C ALA A 236 9.84 10.11 8.84
N ILE A 237 8.95 9.12 8.96
CA ILE A 237 7.53 9.27 8.60
C ILE A 237 6.84 10.28 9.54
N SER A 238 7.15 10.30 10.85
CA SER A 238 6.61 11.30 11.78
C SER A 238 6.96 12.73 11.37
N SER A 239 8.20 12.98 10.91
CA SER A 239 8.66 14.29 10.46
C SER A 239 8.03 14.73 9.13
N LEU A 240 7.69 13.77 8.26
CA LEU A 240 7.19 14.04 6.90
C LEU A 240 5.67 14.05 6.78
N ALA A 241 4.97 13.17 7.49
CA ALA A 241 3.52 13.00 7.36
C ALA A 241 2.78 14.15 8.06
N MET A 242 1.91 14.85 7.33
CA MET A 242 1.03 15.84 7.96
C MET A 242 0.00 15.18 8.90
N ASN A 243 -0.54 15.98 9.80
CA ASN A 243 -1.68 15.60 10.64
C ASN A 243 -2.81 14.96 9.80
N GLU A 244 -3.45 13.92 10.34
CA GLU A 244 -4.46 13.06 9.70
C GLU A 244 -3.98 12.20 8.50
N CYS A 245 -2.67 12.12 8.23
CA CYS A 245 -2.12 11.09 7.35
C CYS A 245 -2.18 9.69 7.98
N TYR A 246 -2.09 8.65 7.14
CA TYR A 246 -2.12 7.26 7.58
C TYR A 246 -0.87 6.48 7.16
N LEU A 247 -0.36 5.68 8.09
CA LEU A 247 0.62 4.62 7.86
C LEU A 247 -0.05 3.26 8.11
N ILE A 248 0.00 2.37 7.12
CA ILE A 248 -0.58 1.02 7.18
C ILE A 248 0.55 0.03 6.92
N GLY A 249 0.57 -1.13 7.55
CA GLY A 249 1.56 -2.14 7.15
C GLY A 249 1.55 -3.40 7.97
N GLU A 250 2.39 -4.33 7.54
CA GLU A 250 2.77 -5.48 8.36
C GLU A 250 4.19 -5.31 8.91
N LEU A 251 4.40 -5.78 10.14
CA LEU A 251 5.67 -5.67 10.87
C LEU A 251 6.06 -7.07 11.37
N PRO A 252 7.28 -7.56 11.16
CA PRO A 252 7.67 -8.88 11.68
C PRO A 252 7.64 -8.89 13.22
N THR A 253 7.02 -9.90 13.83
CA THR A 253 6.85 -9.97 15.29
C THR A 253 8.17 -10.22 16.03
N ASN A 254 9.18 -10.73 15.30
CA ASN A 254 10.52 -10.99 15.80
C ASN A 254 11.46 -9.76 15.83
N ILE A 255 11.07 -8.59 15.29
CA ILE A 255 11.97 -7.41 15.32
C ILE A 255 12.20 -6.86 16.74
N THR A 256 11.40 -7.30 17.72
CA THR A 256 11.49 -6.87 19.11
C THR A 256 11.39 -8.07 20.06
N LEU A 257 12.13 -8.01 21.17
CA LEU A 257 12.16 -9.06 22.21
C LEU A 257 11.14 -8.80 23.35
N GLN A 258 10.12 -7.98 23.09
CA GLN A 258 9.15 -7.57 24.11
C GLN A 258 8.09 -8.66 24.33
N SER A 259 7.76 -8.92 25.60
CA SER A 259 6.73 -9.90 25.98
C SER A 259 5.29 -9.44 25.70
N ASP A 260 5.08 -8.15 25.46
CA ASP A 260 3.79 -7.54 25.13
C ASP A 260 3.99 -6.63 23.91
N LEU A 261 3.84 -7.24 22.72
CA LEU A 261 4.01 -6.58 21.42
C LEU A 261 3.04 -5.42 21.25
N SER A 262 1.77 -5.59 21.67
CA SER A 262 0.73 -4.58 21.53
C SER A 262 1.07 -3.32 22.32
N LYS A 263 1.44 -3.46 23.59
CA LYS A 263 1.83 -2.34 24.44
C LYS A 263 3.13 -1.67 24.00
N TRP A 264 4.07 -2.45 23.45
CA TRP A 264 5.27 -1.88 22.84
C TRP A 264 4.93 -1.05 21.60
N MET A 265 4.11 -1.57 20.68
CA MET A 265 3.65 -0.83 19.50
C MET A 265 2.89 0.45 19.89
N GLU A 266 1.92 0.36 20.80
CA GLU A 266 1.19 1.53 21.30
C GLU A 266 2.14 2.61 21.82
N LYS A 267 3.11 2.24 22.68
CA LYS A 267 4.09 3.19 23.22
C LYS A 267 4.96 3.81 22.11
N LEU A 268 5.50 2.99 21.21
CA LEU A 268 6.42 3.42 20.15
C LEU A 268 5.72 4.34 19.13
N PHE A 269 4.53 3.97 18.68
CA PHE A 269 3.77 4.80 17.74
C PHE A 269 3.34 6.11 18.41
N MET A 270 2.83 6.06 19.66
CA MET A 270 2.42 7.28 20.37
C MET A 270 3.58 8.25 20.64
N SER A 271 4.79 7.77 20.97
CA SER A 271 5.97 8.67 21.09
C SER A 271 6.29 9.36 19.76
N ASN A 272 6.13 8.64 18.64
CA ASN A 272 6.26 9.16 17.29
C ASN A 272 5.00 9.88 16.77
N GLY A 273 4.03 10.21 17.64
CA GLY A 273 2.84 10.98 17.27
C GLY A 273 1.72 10.22 16.57
N PHE A 274 1.84 8.90 16.42
CA PHE A 274 0.84 8.08 15.76
C PHE A 274 -0.09 7.38 16.75
N ARG A 275 -1.40 7.44 16.49
CA ARG A 275 -2.38 6.53 17.09
C ARG A 275 -2.43 5.25 16.27
N VAL A 276 -1.84 4.16 16.77
CA VAL A 276 -1.89 2.83 16.14
C VAL A 276 -3.10 2.02 16.57
N LYS A 277 -3.69 1.27 15.63
CA LYS A 277 -4.59 0.14 15.85
C LYS A 277 -3.96 -1.11 15.22
N ILE A 278 -3.75 -2.16 16.00
CA ILE A 278 -3.45 -3.50 15.49
C ILE A 278 -4.70 -4.11 14.87
N VAL A 279 -4.55 -4.78 13.74
CA VAL A 279 -5.64 -5.33 12.93
C VAL A 279 -5.55 -6.86 12.97
N SER A 280 -6.65 -7.50 13.36
CA SER A 280 -6.76 -8.97 13.38
C SER A 280 -6.90 -9.52 11.96
N TYR A 281 -6.15 -10.59 11.66
CA TYR A 281 -6.28 -11.33 10.41
C TYR A 281 -7.62 -12.06 10.32
N GLU A 282 -8.17 -12.49 11.46
CA GLU A 282 -9.48 -13.12 11.60
C GLU A 282 -10.61 -12.12 11.27
N GLU A 283 -10.52 -10.86 11.74
CA GLU A 283 -11.45 -9.79 11.37
C GLU A 283 -11.46 -9.56 9.84
N ILE A 284 -10.27 -9.50 9.22
CA ILE A 284 -10.14 -9.33 7.77
C ILE A 284 -10.70 -10.54 7.04
N ALA A 285 -10.28 -11.76 7.41
CA ALA A 285 -10.72 -13.00 6.78
C ALA A 285 -12.25 -13.14 6.85
N ALA A 286 -12.86 -12.89 8.01
CA ALA A 286 -14.30 -12.89 8.18
C ALA A 286 -15.00 -11.83 7.29
N SER A 287 -14.43 -10.62 7.18
CA SER A 287 -14.98 -9.55 6.31
C SER A 287 -14.90 -9.87 4.82
N LEU A 288 -13.95 -10.72 4.41
CA LEU A 288 -13.73 -11.16 3.04
C LEU A 288 -14.35 -12.54 2.73
N GLY A 289 -15.00 -13.19 3.70
CA GLY A 289 -15.57 -14.54 3.54
C GLY A 289 -14.53 -15.67 3.46
N VAL A 290 -13.30 -15.42 3.90
CA VAL A 290 -12.19 -16.39 3.91
C VAL A 290 -12.21 -17.19 5.20
N VAL A 291 -12.03 -18.51 5.09
CA VAL A 291 -11.80 -19.40 6.23
C VAL A 291 -10.29 -19.53 6.47
N LEU A 292 -9.85 -19.18 7.67
CA LEU A 292 -8.51 -19.50 8.18
C LEU A 292 -8.54 -20.92 8.76
N HIS A 293 -7.55 -21.75 8.40
CA HIS A 293 -7.58 -23.18 8.73
C HIS A 293 -6.88 -23.55 10.04
N SER A 294 -6.11 -22.65 10.65
CA SER A 294 -5.45 -22.85 11.95
C SER A 294 -5.10 -21.52 12.65
N PRO A 295 -5.19 -21.45 14.00
CA PRO A 295 -4.68 -20.33 14.78
C PRO A 295 -3.15 -20.46 14.94
N VAL A 296 -2.41 -20.13 13.87
CA VAL A 296 -0.94 -20.14 13.87
C VAL A 296 -0.41 -18.85 14.50
N ASN A 297 0.66 -18.95 15.29
CA ASN A 297 1.39 -17.79 15.81
C ASN A 297 1.92 -16.96 14.63
N HIS A 298 1.48 -15.71 14.49
CA HIS A 298 1.79 -14.91 13.30
C HIS A 298 3.23 -14.37 13.35
N ASP A 299 4.01 -14.62 12.30
CA ASP A 299 5.35 -14.03 12.13
C ASP A 299 5.29 -12.54 11.79
N THR A 300 4.12 -12.01 11.41
CA THR A 300 3.88 -10.56 11.21
C THR A 300 2.62 -10.08 11.94
N VAL A 301 2.65 -8.83 12.41
CA VAL A 301 1.49 -8.10 12.94
C VAL A 301 1.06 -7.02 11.95
N LEU A 302 -0.22 -7.00 11.61
CA LEU A 302 -0.81 -6.01 10.71
C LEU A 302 -1.35 -4.82 11.52
N PHE A 303 -1.14 -3.61 11.04
CA PHE A 303 -1.56 -2.39 11.74
C PHE A 303 -2.01 -1.27 10.80
N ILE A 304 -2.77 -0.32 11.36
CA ILE A 304 -3.04 0.99 10.78
C ILE A 304 -2.79 2.06 11.83
N ALA A 305 -2.13 3.14 11.45
CA ALA A 305 -1.70 4.22 12.32
C ALA A 305 -2.08 5.58 11.73
N GLN A 306 -2.68 6.44 12.55
CA GLN A 306 -3.10 7.81 12.19
C GLN A 306 -2.12 8.81 12.79
N GLN A 307 -1.55 9.70 11.97
CA GLN A 307 -0.65 10.76 12.39
C GLN A 307 -1.42 11.85 13.15
N LEU A 308 -1.08 12.07 14.42
CA LEU A 308 -1.70 13.09 15.26
C LEU A 308 -0.89 14.39 15.27
N LYS A 309 0.43 14.34 15.04
CA LYS A 309 1.30 15.52 15.00
C LYS A 309 1.21 16.21 13.62
N PHE A 310 1.61 17.47 13.59
CA PHE A 310 1.88 18.18 12.34
C PHE A 310 3.27 17.80 11.84
N SER A 311 3.46 17.78 10.52
CA SER A 311 4.78 17.56 9.92
C SER A 311 5.73 18.71 10.23
N ASP A 312 7.04 18.51 10.06
CA ASP A 312 8.01 19.59 10.21
C ASP A 312 7.75 20.75 9.24
N ASP A 313 7.22 20.46 8.04
CA ASP A 313 6.84 21.48 7.05
C ASP A 313 5.66 22.34 7.53
N GLN A 314 4.66 21.72 8.16
CA GLN A 314 3.52 22.44 8.71
C GLN A 314 3.93 23.30 9.90
N MET A 315 4.74 22.73 10.81
CA MET A 315 5.29 23.44 11.95
C MET A 315 6.16 24.63 11.52
N GLU A 316 7.00 24.45 10.50
CA GLU A 316 7.85 25.51 9.96
C GLU A 316 7.04 26.61 9.25
N THR A 317 6.00 26.23 8.50
CA THR A 317 5.06 27.19 7.90
C THR A 317 4.46 28.08 8.99
N TRP A 318 4.03 27.52 10.12
CA TRP A 318 3.48 28.34 11.22
C TRP A 318 4.52 29.20 11.93
N ARG A 319 5.75 28.72 12.15
CA ARG A 319 6.81 29.57 12.72
C ARG A 319 7.02 30.83 11.88
N GLN A 320 7.03 30.68 10.56
CA GLN A 320 7.18 31.80 9.62
C GLN A 320 5.99 32.76 9.65
N GLU A 321 4.76 32.27 9.75
CA GLU A 321 3.59 33.16 9.90
C GLU A 321 3.56 33.87 11.26
N PHE A 322 3.96 33.21 12.36
CA PHE A 322 4.08 33.88 13.68
C PHE A 322 5.14 34.99 13.64
N GLN A 323 6.32 34.73 13.07
CA GLN A 323 7.38 35.72 12.96
C GLN A 323 6.93 36.95 12.14
N ARG A 324 6.21 36.76 11.02
CA ARG A 324 5.65 37.89 10.25
C ARG A 324 4.67 38.72 11.05
N VAL A 325 3.80 38.09 11.85
CA VAL A 325 2.82 38.81 12.67
C VAL A 325 3.49 39.59 13.81
N GLU A 326 4.62 39.11 14.34
CA GLU A 326 5.44 39.87 15.29
C GLU A 326 6.12 41.07 14.60
N GLU A 327 6.74 40.86 13.43
CA GLU A 327 7.40 41.92 12.64
C GLU A 327 6.40 43.01 12.19
N ASP A 328 5.24 42.65 11.62
CA ASP A 328 4.17 43.58 11.22
C ASP A 328 3.54 44.32 12.43
N GLY A 329 3.55 43.68 13.61
CA GLY A 329 2.99 44.23 14.85
C GLY A 329 3.84 45.33 15.47
N ASP A 330 5.17 45.20 15.38
CA ASP A 330 6.11 46.20 15.88
C ASP A 330 6.14 47.47 15.00
N GLU A 331 5.89 47.37 13.69
CA GLU A 331 5.85 48.54 12.78
C GLU A 331 4.63 49.45 13.01
N GLN A 332 3.50 48.93 13.50
CA GLN A 332 2.30 49.74 13.79
C GLN A 332 2.36 50.49 15.14
N GLY A 333 3.39 50.26 15.95
CA GLY A 333 3.53 50.82 17.30
C GLY A 333 4.11 52.25 17.39
N PHE A 334 4.52 52.86 16.27
CA PHE A 334 5.39 54.05 16.28
C PHE A 334 4.87 55.30 15.52
N GLU A 335 3.62 55.32 15.02
CA GLU A 335 3.06 56.49 14.32
C GLU A 335 2.24 57.47 15.20
N GLU A 336 2.09 57.23 16.52
CA GLU A 336 1.41 58.16 17.46
C GLU A 336 2.32 58.63 18.61
N LEU A 337 3.26 59.54 18.34
CA LEU A 337 4.00 60.34 19.35
C LEU A 337 4.22 61.80 18.90
#